data_AF-A0A2R6D5U7-F1
#
_entry.id   AF-A0A2R6D5U7-F1
#
_cell.length_a   1.000
_cell.length_b   1.000
_cell.length_c   1.000
_cell.angle_alpha   90.00
_cell.angle_beta   90.00
_cell.angle_gamma   90.00
#
_symmetry.space_group_name_H-M   'P 1'
#
loop_
_entity.id
_entity.type
_entity.pdbx_description
1 polymer ?
#
loop_
_entity_poly.entity_id
_entity_poly.type
_entity_poly.pdbx_seq_one_letter_code
_entity_poly.pdbx_strand_id
1 'polypeptide(L)'
;MNYMRKEYREQHTQMSLGQVPTKIKILLAAFAGTFLHVAIDSFHHPRMEPFMPFSLNPLLGIAGTQEVRQLTTVCGILGLFALILFPRLGNVSWEVENREN
;
A
#
# COMPACT_ATOMS: atom_id res chain seq x y z
N MET A 1 0.95 7.59 29.15
CA MET A 1 0.76 6.76 27.93
C MET A 1 -0.69 6.69 27.42
N ASN A 2 -1.63 7.52 27.92
CA ASN A 2 -3.03 7.55 27.46
C ASN A 2 -3.37 8.69 26.47
N TYR A 3 -2.57 9.75 26.40
CA TYR A 3 -2.80 10.89 25.50
C TYR A 3 -2.73 10.52 24.01
N MET A 4 -1.68 9.79 23.61
CA MET A 4 -1.50 9.31 22.23
C MET A 4 -2.68 8.48 21.69
N ARG A 5 -3.41 7.78 22.57
CA ARG A 5 -4.56 6.96 22.18
C ARG A 5 -5.82 7.79 21.96
N LYS A 6 -5.93 8.94 22.62
CA LYS A 6 -7.06 9.87 22.50
C LYS A 6 -6.95 10.66 21.19
N GLU A 7 -5.77 11.17 20.92
CA GLU A 7 -5.47 11.97 19.72
C GLU A 7 -5.57 11.14 18.42
N TYR A 8 -5.09 9.89 18.43
CA TYR A 8 -5.30 8.96 17.31
C TYR A 8 -6.76 8.67 17.02
N ARG A 9 -7.59 8.60 18.07
CA ARG A 9 -9.01 8.33 17.95
C ARG A 9 -9.72 9.53 17.34
N GLU A 10 -9.39 10.74 17.81
CA GLU A 10 -9.93 12.00 17.28
C GLU A 10 -9.55 12.22 15.80
N GLN A 11 -8.31 11.89 15.40
CA GLN A 11 -7.88 11.93 14.00
C GLN A 11 -8.58 10.89 13.13
N HIS A 12 -8.84 9.68 13.66
CA HIS A 12 -9.64 8.66 12.96
C HIS A 12 -11.12 9.00 12.86
N THR A 13 -11.65 9.80 13.79
CA THR A 13 -13.02 10.30 13.68
C THR A 13 -13.12 11.38 12.59
N GLN A 14 -12.04 12.12 12.32
CA GLN A 14 -12.01 13.13 11.25
C GLN A 14 -11.69 12.55 9.87
N MET A 15 -10.86 11.50 9.81
CA MET A 15 -10.61 10.72 8.59
C MET A 15 -11.52 9.49 8.63
N SER A 16 -12.71 9.56 8.03
CA SER A 16 -13.70 8.45 8.00
C SER A 16 -13.13 7.19 7.31
N LEU A 17 -12.27 6.49 8.02
CA LEU A 17 -11.61 5.26 7.64
C LEU A 17 -12.25 4.19 8.49
N GLY A 18 -13.11 3.35 7.89
CA GLY A 18 -13.78 2.22 8.54
C GLY A 18 -12.85 1.10 9.04
N GLN A 19 -11.56 1.39 9.21
CA GLN A 19 -10.55 0.48 9.72
C GLN A 19 -10.06 0.94 11.08
N VAL A 20 -10.13 0.05 12.08
CA VAL A 20 -9.49 0.29 13.37
C VAL A 20 -7.97 0.22 13.17
N PRO A 21 -7.24 1.35 13.29
CA PRO A 21 -5.80 1.38 13.12
C PRO A 21 -5.18 0.60 14.27
N THR A 22 -4.42 -0.43 13.95
CA THR A 22 -3.57 -1.08 14.94
C THR A 22 -2.13 -0.81 14.55
N LYS A 23 -1.27 -0.56 15.54
CA LYS A 23 0.16 -0.28 15.29
C LYS A 23 0.81 -1.39 14.45
N ILE A 24 0.40 -2.63 14.67
CA ILE A 24 0.85 -3.79 13.90
C ILE A 24 0.39 -3.70 12.45
N LYS A 25 -0.89 -3.39 12.17
CA LYS A 25 -1.38 -3.23 10.79
C LYS A 25 -0.66 -2.10 10.06
N ILE A 26 -0.45 -0.97 10.73
CA ILE A 26 0.28 0.17 10.15
C ILE A 26 1.72 -0.24 9.82
N LEU A 27 2.40 -0.90 10.76
CA LEU A 27 3.77 -1.37 10.57
C LEU A 27 3.88 -2.35 9.41
N LEU A 28 2.98 -3.35 9.34
CA LEU A 28 2.96 -4.35 8.27
C LEU A 28 2.65 -3.71 6.91
N ALA A 29 1.70 -2.78 6.85
CA ALA A 29 1.35 -2.09 5.62
C ALA A 29 2.51 -1.20 5.12
N ALA A 30 3.15 -0.45 6.03
CA ALA A 30 4.32 0.35 5.71
C ALA A 30 5.48 -0.53 5.24
N PHE A 31 5.79 -1.60 5.97
CA PHE A 31 6.85 -2.54 5.61
C PHE A 31 6.60 -3.19 4.25
N ALA A 32 5.42 -3.75 4.03
CA ALA A 32 5.07 -4.41 2.77
C ALA A 32 5.09 -3.43 1.60
N GLY A 33 4.55 -2.22 1.78
CA GLY A 33 4.56 -1.18 0.75
C GLY A 33 5.96 -0.73 0.37
N THR A 34 6.81 -0.45 1.37
CA THR A 34 8.20 -0.07 1.12
C THR A 34 8.99 -1.20 0.47
N PHE A 35 8.85 -2.44 0.94
CA PHE A 35 9.53 -3.59 0.36
C PHE A 35 9.11 -3.81 -1.10
N LEU A 36 7.81 -3.75 -1.39
CA LEU A 36 7.29 -3.88 -2.74
C LEU A 36 7.80 -2.76 -3.66
N HIS A 37 7.85 -1.52 -3.18
CA HIS A 37 8.38 -0.39 -3.95
C HIS A 37 9.84 -0.59 -4.34
N VAL A 38 10.70 -0.96 -3.37
CA VAL A 38 12.12 -1.24 -3.63
C VAL A 38 12.29 -2.45 -4.56
N ALA A 39 11.48 -3.50 -4.39
CA ALA A 39 11.52 -4.68 -5.24
C ALA A 39 11.16 -4.36 -6.69
N ILE A 40 10.08 -3.60 -6.94
CA ILE A 40 9.68 -3.19 -8.29
C ILE A 40 10.76 -2.31 -8.93
N ASP A 41 11.34 -1.38 -8.19
CA ASP A 41 12.38 -0.49 -8.72
C ASP A 41 13.68 -1.24 -9.02
N SER A 42 14.00 -2.29 -8.25
CA SER A 42 15.22 -3.09 -8.44
C SER A 42 15.30 -3.79 -9.80
N PHE A 43 14.18 -4.04 -10.48
CA PHE A 43 14.19 -4.64 -11.82
C PHE A 43 14.89 -3.77 -12.86
N HIS A 44 14.77 -2.45 -12.76
CA HIS A 44 15.21 -1.53 -13.80
C HIS A 44 16.22 -0.47 -13.32
N HIS A 45 16.38 -0.27 -12.01
CA HIS A 45 17.35 0.66 -11.44
C HIS A 45 18.58 -0.06 -10.85
N PRO A 46 19.79 0.22 -11.37
CA PRO A 46 21.02 -0.48 -10.96
C PRO A 46 21.49 -0.13 -9.54
N ARG A 47 20.96 0.94 -8.94
CA ARG A 47 21.33 1.38 -7.58
C ARG A 47 20.33 0.96 -6.51
N MET A 48 19.27 0.24 -6.88
CA MET A 48 18.30 -0.29 -5.92
C MET A 48 18.75 -1.66 -5.46
N GLU A 49 18.97 -1.81 -4.15
CA GLU A 49 19.49 -3.03 -3.53
C GLU A 49 18.40 -3.67 -2.64
N PRO A 50 17.61 -4.62 -3.16
CA PRO A 50 16.50 -5.23 -2.42
C PRO A 50 16.97 -6.16 -1.28
N PHE A 51 18.24 -6.56 -1.26
CA PHE A 51 18.81 -7.54 -0.32
C PHE A 51 19.94 -6.99 0.56
N MET A 52 19.90 -5.69 0.88
CA MET A 52 20.83 -5.08 1.84
C MET A 52 20.95 -5.95 3.13
N PRO A 53 22.17 -6.24 3.67
CA PRO A 53 23.48 -5.65 3.37
C PRO A 53 24.24 -6.28 2.20
N PHE A 54 23.68 -7.28 1.51
CA PHE A 54 24.33 -7.88 0.36
C PHE A 54 24.15 -6.95 -0.85
N SER A 55 25.25 -6.45 -1.42
CA SER A 55 25.26 -5.57 -2.60
C SER A 55 24.98 -6.36 -3.89
N LEU A 56 23.84 -7.06 -3.90
CA LEU A 56 23.38 -7.92 -4.97
C LEU A 56 22.02 -7.41 -5.45
N ASN A 57 21.91 -7.17 -6.75
CA ASN A 57 20.63 -6.95 -7.41
C ASN A 57 20.40 -8.07 -8.46
N PRO A 58 19.96 -9.26 -8.03
CA PRO A 58 19.70 -10.37 -8.94
C PRO A 58 18.48 -10.14 -9.84
N LEU A 59 17.68 -9.11 -9.55
CA LEU A 59 16.47 -8.75 -10.29
C LEU A 59 16.76 -7.78 -11.46
N LEU A 60 17.93 -7.15 -11.46
CA LEU A 60 18.34 -6.18 -12.48
C LEU A 60 18.40 -6.83 -13.86
N GLY A 61 17.62 -6.31 -14.81
CA GLY A 61 17.62 -6.77 -16.19
C GLY A 61 16.74 -7.99 -16.47
N ILE A 62 16.03 -8.53 -15.47
CA ILE A 62 14.96 -9.53 -15.69
C ILE A 62 13.78 -8.88 -16.43
N ALA A 63 13.47 -7.62 -16.08
CA ALA A 63 12.45 -6.83 -16.75
C ALA A 63 13.00 -5.45 -17.12
N GLY A 64 12.78 -5.03 -18.36
CA GLY A 64 13.18 -3.71 -18.83
C GLY A 64 12.31 -2.60 -18.24
N THR A 65 12.80 -1.35 -18.26
CA THR A 65 12.04 -0.17 -17.80
C THR A 65 10.66 -0.06 -18.45
N GLN A 66 10.56 -0.44 -19.72
CA GLN A 66 9.30 -0.39 -20.48
C GLN A 66 8.29 -1.43 -19.98
N GLU A 67 8.74 -2.64 -19.65
CA GLU A 67 7.90 -3.73 -19.16
C GLU A 67 7.38 -3.42 -17.75
N VAL A 68 8.25 -2.90 -16.87
CA VAL A 68 7.85 -2.43 -15.53
C VAL A 68 6.82 -1.31 -15.63
N ARG A 69 6.98 -0.38 -16.57
CA ARG A 69 6.02 0.71 -16.79
C ARG A 69 4.68 0.20 -17.29
N GLN A 70 4.67 -0.75 -18.22
CA GLN A 70 3.45 -1.38 -18.71
C GLN A 70 2.72 -2.12 -17.60
N LEU A 71 3.44 -2.91 -16.80
CA LEU A 71 2.87 -3.62 -15.65
C LEU A 71 2.23 -2.65 -14.65
N THR A 72 2.94 -1.60 -14.24
CA THR A 72 2.40 -0.60 -13.30
C THR A 72 1.18 0.11 -13.88
N THR A 73 1.19 0.41 -15.19
CA THR A 73 0.04 1.03 -15.87
C THR A 73 -1.16 0.10 -15.89
N VAL A 74 -0.96 -1.18 -16.22
CA VAL A 74 -2.02 -2.20 -16.22
C VAL A 74 -2.59 -2.39 -14.80
N CYS A 75 -1.74 -2.48 -13.78
CA CYS A 75 -2.18 -2.54 -12.39
C CYS A 75 -3.01 -1.32 -11.98
N GLY A 76 -2.60 -0.11 -12.39
CA GLY A 76 -3.36 1.11 -12.15
C GLY A 76 -4.74 1.11 -12.81
N ILE A 77 -4.81 0.70 -14.08
CA ILE A 77 -6.07 0.59 -14.84
C ILE A 77 -6.98 -0.47 -14.21
N LEU A 78 -6.45 -1.65 -13.86
CA LEU A 78 -7.21 -2.71 -13.20
C LEU A 78 -7.73 -2.27 -11.83
N GLY A 79 -6.94 -1.55 -11.05
CA GLY A 79 -7.35 -0.98 -9.77
C GLY A 79 -8.49 0.02 -9.93
N LEU A 80 -8.39 0.92 -10.92
CA LEU A 80 -9.46 1.86 -11.25
C LEU A 80 -10.73 1.12 -11.69
N PHE A 81 -10.59 0.11 -12.54
CA PHE A 81 -11.70 -0.67 -13.05
C PHE A 81 -12.39 -1.47 -11.94
N ALA A 82 -11.62 -2.06 -11.02
CA ALA A 82 -12.15 -2.74 -9.84
C ALA A 82 -12.94 -1.78 -8.93
N LEU A 83 -12.47 -0.54 -8.76
CA LEU A 83 -13.18 0.48 -7.99
C LEU A 83 -14.52 0.86 -8.64
N ILE A 84 -14.55 0.99 -9.97
CA ILE A 84 -15.77 1.33 -10.72
C ILE A 84 -16.77 0.16 -10.75
N LEU A 85 -16.30 -1.07 -10.99
CA LEU A 85 -17.16 -2.25 -11.11
C LEU A 85 -17.64 -2.82 -9.79
N PHE A 86 -16.82 -2.71 -8.74
CA PHE A 86 -17.16 -3.14 -7.40
C PHE A 86 -17.24 -1.93 -6.48
N PRO A 87 -18.20 -1.00 -6.71
CA PRO A 87 -18.42 0.11 -5.79
C PRO A 87 -18.80 -0.41 -4.40
N ARG A 88 -19.26 -1.66 -4.30
CA ARG A 88 -19.51 -2.35 -3.03
C ARG A 88 -18.24 -2.54 -2.18
N LEU A 89 -17.04 -2.64 -2.77
CA LEU A 89 -15.77 -2.62 -2.02
C LEU A 89 -15.45 -1.22 -1.46
N GLY A 90 -15.89 -0.16 -2.14
CA GLY A 90 -15.93 1.20 -1.57
C GLY A 90 -17.00 1.32 -0.49
N ASN A 91 -18.18 0.72 -0.70
CA ASN A 91 -19.29 0.70 0.27
C ASN A 91 -19.03 -0.14 1.50
N VAL A 92 -18.10 -1.11 1.48
CA VAL A 92 -17.63 -1.76 2.72
C VAL A 92 -17.05 -0.73 3.69
N SER A 93 -16.41 0.34 3.21
CA SER A 93 -15.97 1.43 4.09
C SER A 93 -17.15 2.20 4.69
N TRP A 94 -18.17 2.52 3.87
CA TRP A 94 -19.35 3.30 4.25
C TRP A 94 -20.39 2.51 5.10
N GLU A 95 -20.47 1.19 4.94
CA GLU A 95 -21.45 0.32 5.62
C GLU A 95 -20.95 -0.15 6.99
N VAL A 96 -19.64 -0.15 7.22
CA VAL A 96 -19.04 -0.29 8.56
C VAL A 96 -19.26 0.99 9.40
N GLU A 97 -19.18 2.17 8.78
CA GLU A 97 -19.50 3.47 9.42
C GLU A 97 -20.95 3.55 9.92
N ASN A 98 -21.92 3.02 9.14
CA ASN A 98 -23.33 3.07 9.48
C ASN A 98 -23.80 2.01 10.51
N ARG A 99 -22.93 1.10 10.96
CA ARG A 99 -23.26 0.10 11.99
C ARG A 99 -22.70 0.41 13.38
N GLU A 100 -21.83 1.41 13.49
CA GLU A 100 -21.27 1.87 14.78
C GLU A 100 -21.91 3.18 15.31
N ASN A 101 -22.86 3.76 14.57
CA ASN A 101 -23.82 4.79 15.04
C ASN A 101 -25.17 4.16 15.38
#